data_AF-A0A955PZ51-F1
#
_entry.id   AF-A0A955PZ51-F1
#
_cell.length_a   1.000
_cell.length_b   1.000
_cell.length_c   1.000
_cell.angle_alpha   90.00
_cell.angle_beta   90.00
_cell.angle_gamma   90.00
#
_symmetry.space_group_name_H-M   'P 1'
#
loop_
_entity.id
_entity.type
_entity.pdbx_description
1 polymer ?
#
loop_
_entity_poly.entity_id
_entity_poly.type
_entity_poly.pdbx_seq_one_letter_code
_entity_poly.pdbx_strand_id
1 'polypeptide(L)'
;LKGGSWLAPASSLHTSHRFWNQPENNSYGVGLGFRCAQSASPSGIQMVQYDFMLSLISMGQEKWEEALQSIEKALKADPENAEYLQTRTLIMDQISKGKK
;
A
#
# COMPACT_ATOMS: atom_id res chain seq x y z
N LEU A 1 32.87 -13.31 -15.83
CA LEU A 1 33.13 -12.84 -14.45
C LEU A 1 32.17 -13.58 -13.51
N LYS A 2 32.66 -14.50 -12.67
CA LYS A 2 31.83 -15.26 -11.73
C LYS A 2 31.53 -14.37 -10.52
N GLY A 3 30.26 -14.01 -10.34
CA GLY A 3 29.83 -13.09 -9.27
C GLY A 3 29.87 -13.76 -7.90
N GLY A 4 30.88 -13.43 -7.10
CA GLY A 4 30.90 -13.70 -5.67
C GLY A 4 30.07 -12.65 -4.92
N SER A 5 29.36 -13.06 -3.88
CA SER A 5 28.68 -12.15 -2.95
C SER A 5 29.71 -11.28 -2.24
N TRP A 6 29.65 -9.97 -2.42
CA TRP A 6 30.51 -9.03 -1.70
C TRP A 6 29.79 -8.58 -0.42
N LEU A 7 30.44 -8.76 0.73
CA LEU A 7 29.97 -8.22 2.01
C LEU A 7 30.42 -6.76 2.09
N ALA A 8 29.49 -5.83 1.91
CA ALA A 8 29.81 -4.40 2.02
C ALA A 8 29.99 -4.02 3.51
N PRO A 9 31.03 -3.22 3.85
CA PRO A 9 31.20 -2.70 5.20
C PRO A 9 30.03 -1.78 5.59
N ALA A 10 29.66 -1.74 6.88
CA ALA A 10 28.46 -1.04 7.37
C ALA A 10 28.41 0.47 7.03
N SER A 11 29.57 1.10 6.82
CA SER A 11 29.68 2.49 6.34
C SER A 11 29.14 2.71 4.92
N SER A 12 28.96 1.64 4.14
CA SER A 12 28.42 1.70 2.78
C SER A 12 26.90 1.82 2.74
N LEU A 13 26.19 1.68 3.85
CA LEU A 13 24.72 1.84 3.91
C LEU A 13 24.28 3.30 3.66
N HIS A 14 25.16 4.27 3.95
CA HIS A 14 24.87 5.70 3.76
C HIS A 14 25.60 6.35 2.57
N THR A 15 26.50 5.62 1.90
CA THR A 15 27.25 6.15 0.75
C THR A 15 26.80 5.43 -0.52
N SER A 16 26.10 6.15 -1.40
CA SER A 16 25.87 5.66 -2.76
C SER A 16 27.17 5.79 -3.54
N HIS A 17 27.93 4.70 -3.69
CA HIS A 17 29.02 4.67 -4.67
C HIS A 17 28.41 4.70 -6.07
N ARG A 18 28.29 5.91 -6.64
CA ARG A 18 27.96 6.08 -8.06
C ARG A 18 29.19 5.75 -8.89
N PHE A 19 29.21 4.54 -9.44
CA PHE A 19 30.20 4.16 -10.42
C PHE A 19 29.87 4.86 -11.75
N TRP A 20 30.56 5.97 -12.03
CA TRP A 20 30.44 6.70 -13.28
C TRP A 20 31.27 6.00 -14.36
N ASN A 21 30.62 5.29 -15.27
CA ASN A 21 31.24 4.85 -16.51
C ASN A 21 30.67 5.69 -17.67
N GLN A 22 31.36 6.81 -17.96
CA GLN A 22 31.23 7.71 -19.13
C GLN A 22 29.87 8.45 -19.32
N PRO A 23 29.90 9.77 -19.57
CA PRO A 23 28.69 10.59 -19.70
C PRO A 23 27.91 10.36 -20.99
N GLU A 24 28.52 9.81 -22.05
CA GLU A 24 27.84 9.56 -23.33
C GLU A 24 27.06 8.24 -23.38
N ASN A 25 27.23 7.36 -22.38
CA ASN A 25 26.58 6.06 -22.32
C ASN A 25 25.84 5.90 -20.98
N ASN A 26 24.81 6.72 -20.80
CA ASN A 26 23.85 6.57 -19.71
C ASN A 26 22.88 5.41 -20.02
N SER A 27 23.45 4.24 -20.32
CA SER A 27 22.68 3.02 -20.37
C SER A 27 22.30 2.69 -18.93
N TYR A 28 20.99 2.71 -18.64
CA TYR A 28 20.38 2.16 -17.43
C TYR A 28 20.54 0.61 -17.34
N GLY A 29 21.67 0.10 -17.86
CA GLY A 29 22.04 -1.31 -17.97
C GLY A 29 23.01 -1.76 -16.89
N VAL A 30 23.21 -0.99 -15.81
CA VAL A 30 23.52 -1.67 -14.54
C VAL A 30 22.25 -2.45 -14.22
N GLY A 31 22.36 -3.77 -14.20
CA GLY A 31 21.25 -4.70 -13.94
C GLY A 31 20.66 -4.54 -12.54
N LEU A 32 20.11 -3.37 -12.25
CA LEU A 32 19.02 -3.15 -11.32
C LEU A 32 17.81 -3.81 -11.97
N GLY A 33 17.86 -5.14 -12.11
CA GLY A 33 16.62 -5.89 -12.21
C GLY A 33 15.78 -5.42 -11.03
N PHE A 34 14.56 -4.96 -11.31
CA PHE A 34 13.59 -4.67 -10.28
C PHE A 34 13.45 -5.93 -9.45
N ARG A 35 14.21 -6.04 -8.37
CA ARG A 35 13.96 -7.07 -7.37
C ARG A 35 12.67 -6.61 -6.74
N CYS A 36 11.57 -7.28 -7.08
CA CYS A 36 10.34 -7.12 -6.35
C CYS A 36 10.71 -7.23 -4.87
N ALA A 37 10.57 -6.16 -4.10
CA ALA A 37 10.62 -6.26 -2.66
C ALA A 37 9.53 -7.26 -2.30
N GLN A 38 9.90 -8.43 -1.78
CA GLN A 38 8.93 -9.42 -1.36
C GLN A 38 8.03 -8.72 -0.34
N SER A 39 6.74 -8.58 -0.65
CA SER A 39 5.80 -7.95 0.27
C SER A 39 5.85 -8.75 1.55
N ALA A 40 6.14 -8.08 2.67
CA ALA A 40 6.02 -8.70 3.98
C ALA A 40 4.65 -9.39 4.05
N SER A 41 4.61 -10.62 4.57
CA SER A 41 3.36 -11.35 4.78
C SER A 41 2.33 -10.40 5.38
N PRO A 42 1.11 -10.29 4.83
CA PRO A 42 0.16 -9.30 5.30
C PRO A 42 -0.05 -9.49 6.79
N SER A 43 0.46 -8.54 7.58
CA SER A 43 0.18 -8.49 9.01
C SER A 43 -1.31 -8.16 9.17
N GLY A 44 -1.92 -8.53 10.31
CA GLY A 44 -3.34 -8.25 10.55
C GLY A 44 -3.73 -6.79 10.30
N ILE A 45 -2.79 -5.86 10.56
CA ILE A 45 -2.92 -4.41 10.29
C ILE A 45 -3.12 -4.11 8.79
N GLN A 46 -2.45 -4.83 7.89
CA GLN A 46 -2.59 -4.64 6.45
C GLN A 46 -3.99 -5.06 5.95
N MET A 47 -4.63 -6.05 6.59
CA MET A 47 -5.99 -6.44 6.23
C MET A 47 -7.01 -5.35 6.60
N VAL A 48 -6.86 -4.70 7.76
CA VAL A 48 -7.74 -3.59 8.16
C VAL A 48 -7.64 -2.41 7.22
N GLN A 49 -6.41 -2.03 6.85
CA GLN A 49 -6.17 -0.95 5.89
C GLN A 49 -6.71 -1.29 4.51
N TYR A 50 -6.58 -2.54 4.08
CA TYR A 50 -7.13 -3.03 2.82
C TYR A 50 -8.66 -2.93 2.81
N ASP A 51 -9.35 -3.41 3.84
CA ASP A 51 -10.81 -3.34 3.94
C ASP A 51 -11.31 -1.90 3.96
N PHE A 52 -10.58 -0.99 4.64
CA PHE A 52 -10.89 0.43 4.62
C PHE A 52 -10.72 1.05 3.23
N MET A 53 -9.62 0.77 2.54
CA MET A 53 -9.42 1.23 1.16
C MET A 53 -10.50 0.70 0.21
N LEU A 54 -10.89 -0.57 0.37
CA LEU A 54 -11.96 -1.16 -0.44
C LEU A 54 -13.29 -0.41 -0.22
N SER A 55 -13.60 -0.04 1.02
CA SER A 55 -14.77 0.80 1.33
C SER A 55 -14.75 2.12 0.56
N LEU A 56 -13.61 2.83 0.57
CA LEU A 56 -13.48 4.12 -0.13
C LEU A 56 -13.62 3.98 -1.65
N ILE A 57 -13.07 2.90 -2.23
CA ILE A 57 -13.21 2.61 -3.66
C ILE A 57 -14.68 2.35 -4.00
N SER A 58 -15.37 1.53 -3.22
CA SER A 58 -16.80 1.24 -3.43
C SER A 58 -17.67 2.48 -3.26
N MET A 59 -17.34 3.38 -2.31
CA MET A 59 -17.99 4.69 -2.19
C MET A 59 -17.82 5.54 -3.44
N GLY A 60 -16.60 5.60 -4.00
CA GLY A 60 -16.33 6.33 -5.24
C GLY A 60 -17.05 5.75 -6.48
N GLN A 61 -17.41 4.47 -6.42
CA GLN A 61 -18.24 3.80 -7.43
C GLN A 61 -19.74 3.85 -7.12
N GLU A 62 -20.15 4.57 -6.06
CA GLU A 62 -21.53 4.65 -5.56
C GLU A 62 -22.15 3.29 -5.19
N LYS A 63 -21.31 2.28 -4.95
CA LYS A 63 -21.74 0.94 -4.50
C LYS A 63 -21.86 0.93 -2.99
N TRP A 64 -22.89 1.61 -2.49
CA TRP A 64 -23.05 1.89 -1.06
C TRP A 64 -23.16 0.64 -0.17
N GLU A 65 -23.78 -0.43 -0.67
CA GLU A 65 -23.90 -1.70 0.07
C GLU A 65 -22.55 -2.42 0.21
N GLU A 66 -21.74 -2.46 -0.85
CA GLU A 66 -20.39 -3.05 -0.84
C GLU A 66 -19.45 -2.23 0.05
N ALA A 67 -19.57 -0.89 0.01
CA ALA A 67 -18.82 0.01 0.87
C ALA A 67 -19.13 -0.27 2.35
N LEU A 68 -20.41 -0.43 2.69
CA LEU A 68 -20.86 -0.74 4.04
C LEU A 68 -20.30 -2.07 4.56
N GLN A 69 -20.31 -3.11 3.73
CA GLN A 69 -19.73 -4.40 4.12
C GLN A 69 -18.22 -4.30 4.38
N SER A 70 -17.52 -3.49 3.59
CA SER A 70 -16.07 -3.32 3.69
C SER A 70 -15.68 -2.53 4.93
N ILE A 71 -16.38 -1.43 5.24
CA ILE A 71 -16.13 -0.65 6.45
C ILE A 71 -16.46 -1.42 7.73
N GLU A 72 -17.47 -2.30 7.71
CA GLU A 72 -17.78 -3.15 8.85
C GLU A 72 -16.70 -4.22 9.11
N LYS A 73 -15.99 -4.70 8.08
CA LYS A 73 -14.83 -5.58 8.28
C LYS A 73 -13.68 -4.83 8.95
N ALA A 74 -13.39 -3.61 8.51
CA ALA A 74 -12.37 -2.77 9.14
C ALA A 74 -12.72 -2.47 10.62
N LEU A 75 -13.97 -2.13 10.92
CA LEU A 75 -14.46 -1.88 12.28
C LEU A 75 -14.44 -3.12 13.19
N LYS A 76 -14.51 -4.34 12.65
CA LYS A 76 -14.37 -5.55 13.48
C LYS A 76 -12.96 -5.71 14.05
N ALA A 77 -11.95 -5.21 13.33
CA ALA A 77 -10.57 -5.29 13.74
C ALA A 77 -10.15 -4.08 14.61
N ASP A 78 -10.71 -2.89 14.33
CA ASP A 78 -10.51 -1.68 15.12
C ASP A 78 -11.85 -0.96 15.37
N PRO A 79 -12.60 -1.37 16.41
CA PRO A 79 -13.95 -0.87 16.68
C PRO A 79 -14.02 0.59 17.13
N GLU A 80 -12.95 1.11 17.73
CA GLU A 80 -12.89 2.46 18.31
C GLU A 80 -12.28 3.48 17.35
N ASN A 81 -11.95 3.07 16.13
CA ASN A 81 -11.39 3.96 15.12
C ASN A 81 -12.38 5.06 14.72
N ALA A 82 -12.06 6.31 15.08
CA ALA A 82 -12.90 7.46 14.77
C ALA A 82 -13.14 7.65 13.26
N GLU A 83 -12.13 7.40 12.42
CA GLU A 83 -12.25 7.57 10.96
C GLU A 83 -13.20 6.54 10.36
N TYR A 84 -13.14 5.29 10.83
CA TYR A 84 -14.02 4.23 10.32
C TYR A 84 -15.47 4.45 10.72
N LEU A 85 -15.70 4.90 11.96
CA LEU A 85 -17.03 5.26 12.44
C LEU A 85 -17.62 6.41 11.62
N GLN A 86 -16.85 7.47 11.37
CA GLN A 86 -17.28 8.59 10.53
C GLN A 86 -17.60 8.12 9.11
N THR A 87 -16.74 7.30 8.51
CA THR A 87 -16.94 6.77 7.15
C THR A 87 -18.24 5.95 7.08
N ARG A 88 -18.51 5.09 8.07
CA ARG A 88 -19.77 4.34 8.16
C ARG A 88 -20.98 5.26 8.23
N THR A 89 -20.92 6.34 9.01
CA THR A 89 -22.04 7.31 9.08
C THR A 89 -22.32 7.98 7.74
N LEU A 90 -21.28 8.35 6.99
CA LEU A 90 -21.42 8.94 5.65
C LEU A 90 -22.05 7.96 4.66
N ILE A 91 -21.62 6.69 4.67
CA ILE A 91 -22.20 5.64 3.82
C ILE A 91 -23.69 5.45 4.15
N MET A 92 -24.04 5.37 5.43
CA MET A 92 -25.44 5.21 5.87
C MET A 92 -26.33 6.40 5.47
N ASP A 93 -25.82 7.62 5.58
CA ASP A 93 -26.53 8.83 5.14
C ASP A 93 -26.83 8.78 3.63
N GLN A 94 -25.86 8.37 2.80
CA GLN A 94 -26.06 8.20 1.36
C GLN A 94 -27.10 7.12 1.02
N ILE A 95 -27.06 5.97 1.68
CA ILE A 95 -28.08 4.91 1.51
C ILE A 95 -29.48 5.43 1.87
N SER A 96 -29.59 6.24 2.94
CA SER A 96 -30.86 6.81 3.36
C SER A 96 -31.41 7.83 2.36
N LYS A 97 -30.53 8.63 1.74
CA LYS A 97 -30.87 9.63 0.72
C LYS A 97 -31.35 8.98 -0.57
N GLY A 98 -30.72 7.88 -1.00
CA GLY A 98 -31.10 7.16 -2.23
C GLY A 98 -32.41 6.36 -2.14
N LYS A 99 -33.00 6.21 -0.95
CA LYS A 99 -34.28 5.51 -0.74
C LYS A 99 -35.52 6.41 -0.78
N LYS A 100 -35.34 7.73 -0.92
CA LYS A 100 -36.43 8.71 -1.12
C LYS A 100 -36.71 8.91 -2.61
#